data_AF-A0A4Y2MB71-F1
#
_entry.id   AF-A0A4Y2MB71-F1
#
_cell.length_a   1.000
_cell.length_b   1.000
_cell.length_c   1.000
_cell.angle_alpha   90.00
_cell.angle_beta   90.00
_cell.angle_gamma   90.00
#
_symmetry.space_group_name_H-M   'P 1'
#
loop_
_entity.id
_entity.type
_entity.pdbx_description
1 polymer ?
#
loop_
_entity_poly.entity_id
_entity_poly.type
_entity_poly.pdbx_seq_one_letter_code
_entity_poly.pdbx_strand_id
1 'polypeptide(L)'
;MAKQISATIIGYFEGITRDLSQLLAIGCDGTSVNIGWKSGVIRCLELKNGKPLHWALLTCETLPVTTFEIIDGELPTIDRRDLSKDQMYLLEISQALLLGNCSDELARRSPGTLSHSRWLTIANRVLRLYVSSPASSLKLKQIAEFVMKVYTPNWFNIKSKHSLKYCTKHVWNTISRSRYLSQDLKDVVDGVICRNSFFAHPENILLCMLKYERVYIRELAARRLIKSRESSSNVKSVRVFLHHNLILKQLTVRK
;
A
#
# COMPACT_ATOMS: atom_id res chain seq x y z
N MET A 1 21.79 -16.57 28.29
CA MET A 1 21.20 -15.25 27.97
C MET A 1 20.22 -15.30 26.78
N ALA A 2 20.56 -15.85 25.61
CA ALA A 2 19.61 -16.02 24.49
C ALA A 2 18.45 -17.01 24.79
N LYS A 3 18.70 -18.07 25.56
CA LYS A 3 17.65 -18.96 26.09
C LYS A 3 16.68 -18.23 27.04
N GLN A 4 17.13 -17.19 27.71
CA GLN A 4 16.34 -16.45 28.71
C GLN A 4 15.40 -15.46 28.03
N ILE A 5 15.86 -14.76 26.98
CA ILE A 5 15.02 -13.87 26.16
C ILE A 5 14.01 -14.66 25.32
N SER A 6 14.40 -15.81 24.75
CA SER A 6 13.46 -16.70 24.06
C SER A 6 12.39 -17.24 25.00
N ALA A 7 12.76 -17.63 26.22
CA ALA A 7 11.81 -18.11 27.23
C ALA A 7 10.92 -16.98 27.77
N THR A 8 11.41 -15.74 27.92
CA THR A 8 10.61 -14.59 28.32
C THR A 8 9.61 -14.18 27.24
N ILE A 9 10.03 -14.19 25.97
CA ILE A 9 9.14 -13.85 24.84
C ILE A 9 8.11 -14.97 24.61
N ILE A 10 8.53 -16.24 24.64
CA ILE A 10 7.62 -17.38 24.54
C ILE A 10 6.67 -17.42 25.74
N GLY A 11 7.14 -17.20 26.97
CA GLY A 11 6.31 -17.14 28.17
C GLY A 11 5.34 -15.95 28.19
N TYR A 12 5.73 -14.81 27.62
CA TYR A 12 4.84 -13.65 27.43
C TYR A 12 3.74 -13.94 26.40
N PHE A 13 4.04 -14.68 25.34
CA PHE A 13 3.05 -15.05 24.30
C PHE A 13 2.17 -16.25 24.69
N GLU A 14 2.70 -17.22 25.45
CA GLU A 14 1.94 -18.36 26.00
C GLU A 14 0.98 -17.92 27.11
N GLY A 15 1.30 -16.84 27.83
CA GLY A 15 0.42 -16.24 28.85
C GLY A 15 -0.74 -15.42 28.29
N ILE A 16 -0.67 -14.95 27.04
CA ILE A 16 -1.67 -14.05 26.44
C ILE A 16 -2.57 -14.77 25.42
N THR A 17 -2.05 -15.76 24.67
CA THR A 17 -2.86 -16.49 23.67
C THR A 17 -2.37 -17.93 23.48
N ARG A 18 -3.24 -18.92 23.73
CA ARG A 18 -2.97 -20.35 23.46
C ARG A 18 -2.96 -20.73 21.96
N ASP A 19 -3.20 -19.77 21.06
CA ASP A 19 -3.19 -20.00 19.62
C ASP A 19 -2.58 -18.81 18.88
N LEU A 20 -1.45 -19.05 18.20
CA LEU A 20 -0.78 -18.08 17.31
C LEU A 20 -1.66 -17.61 16.15
N SER A 21 -2.80 -18.27 15.90
CA SER A 21 -3.81 -17.82 14.95
C SER A 21 -4.54 -16.54 15.38
N GLN A 22 -4.47 -16.16 16.66
CA GLN A 22 -5.16 -15.00 17.24
C GLN A 22 -4.30 -13.75 17.42
N LEU A 23 -3.07 -13.71 16.89
CA LEU A 23 -2.24 -12.51 16.94
C LEU A 23 -2.85 -11.40 16.04
N LEU A 24 -3.73 -10.59 16.63
CA LEU A 24 -4.35 -9.45 15.99
C LEU A 24 -3.31 -8.33 15.86
N ALA A 25 -2.68 -8.28 14.68
CA ALA A 25 -1.88 -7.17 14.13
C ALA A 25 -0.80 -6.54 15.05
N ILE A 26 0.46 -6.90 14.82
CA ILE A 26 1.54 -5.90 14.92
C ILE A 26 1.37 -5.00 13.69
N GLY A 27 1.05 -3.73 13.91
CA GLY A 27 0.67 -2.76 12.87
C GLY A 27 1.48 -2.91 11.58
N CYS A 28 0.83 -3.42 10.54
CA CYS A 28 1.36 -3.46 9.18
C CYS A 28 0.81 -2.26 8.41
N ASP A 29 1.03 -1.06 8.92
CA ASP A 29 0.74 0.17 8.18
C ASP A 29 1.93 0.50 7.27
N GLY A 30 2.15 -0.37 6.28
CA GLY A 30 3.00 -0.10 5.09
C GLY A 30 2.42 1.03 4.20
N THR A 31 1.73 1.98 4.81
CA THR A 31 1.10 3.17 4.24
C THR A 31 2.11 4.31 4.09
N SER A 32 3.20 4.30 4.84
CA SER A 32 4.29 5.28 4.72
C SER A 32 4.93 5.33 3.31
N VAL A 33 4.78 4.24 2.52
CA VAL A 33 5.18 4.10 1.10
C VAL A 33 4.51 5.13 0.18
N ASN A 34 3.41 5.76 0.62
CA ASN A 34 2.72 6.78 -0.18
C ASN A 34 2.67 8.15 0.53
N ILE A 35 3.03 8.24 1.82
CA ILE A 35 2.44 9.22 2.78
C ILE A 35 3.40 10.26 3.38
N GLY A 36 4.71 10.17 3.21
CA GLY A 36 5.60 11.15 3.85
C GLY A 36 5.33 12.60 3.39
N TRP A 37 4.99 13.53 4.29
CA TRP A 37 4.97 14.97 3.97
C TRP A 37 6.31 15.49 3.41
N LYS A 38 7.41 14.77 3.72
CA LYS A 38 8.75 14.97 3.16
C LYS A 38 9.07 14.08 1.94
N SER A 39 8.35 12.97 1.72
CA SER A 39 8.83 11.85 0.88
C SER A 39 7.76 10.95 0.22
N GLY A 40 6.47 11.26 0.32
CA GLY A 40 5.37 10.47 -0.23
C GLY A 40 5.23 10.67 -1.74
N VAL A 41 4.78 9.64 -2.46
CA VAL A 41 4.72 9.61 -3.93
C VAL A 41 4.07 10.88 -4.47
N ILE A 42 2.93 11.29 -3.90
CA ILE A 42 2.13 12.38 -4.46
C ILE A 42 2.70 13.74 -4.09
N ARG A 43 3.32 13.91 -2.91
CA ARG A 43 4.09 15.12 -2.62
C ARG A 43 5.28 15.27 -3.58
N CYS A 44 5.95 14.16 -3.89
CA CYS A 44 7.01 14.15 -4.89
C CYS A 44 6.48 14.47 -6.30
N LEU A 45 5.27 13.99 -6.65
CA LEU A 45 4.60 14.33 -7.90
C LEU A 45 4.15 15.79 -7.94
N GLU A 46 3.61 16.34 -6.85
CA GLU A 46 3.23 17.75 -6.71
C GLU A 46 4.44 18.69 -6.82
N LEU A 47 5.55 18.36 -6.12
CA LEU A 47 6.80 19.12 -6.18
C LEU A 47 7.39 19.11 -7.59
N LYS A 48 7.37 17.97 -8.28
CA LYS A 48 7.79 17.87 -9.70
C LYS A 48 6.87 18.66 -10.63
N ASN A 49 5.63 18.92 -10.21
CA ASN A 49 4.57 19.53 -11.02
C ASN A 49 4.31 21.02 -10.75
N GLY A 50 4.95 21.65 -9.75
CA GLY A 50 5.02 23.11 -9.59
C GLY A 50 3.74 23.83 -9.13
N LYS A 51 2.68 23.13 -8.69
CA LYS A 51 1.49 23.73 -8.06
C LYS A 51 0.98 22.86 -6.91
N PRO A 52 0.55 23.43 -5.77
CA PRO A 52 -0.05 22.65 -4.69
C PRO A 52 -1.46 22.20 -5.08
N LEU A 53 -1.67 20.90 -5.25
CA LEU A 53 -2.99 20.29 -5.49
C LEU A 53 -3.93 20.47 -4.28
N HIS A 54 -3.34 20.74 -3.12
CA HIS A 54 -4.00 20.96 -1.83
C HIS A 54 -5.27 21.83 -1.88
N TRP A 55 -5.20 23.01 -2.52
CA TRP A 55 -6.36 23.92 -2.58
C TRP A 55 -7.52 23.35 -3.40
N ALA A 56 -7.21 22.68 -4.51
CA ALA A 56 -8.23 22.03 -5.34
C ALA A 56 -8.86 20.82 -4.63
N LEU A 57 -8.10 20.11 -3.79
CA LEU A 57 -8.62 19.00 -2.99
C LEU A 57 -9.52 19.47 -1.84
N LEU A 58 -9.31 20.68 -1.30
CA LEU A 58 -10.17 21.25 -0.27
C LEU A 58 -11.58 21.53 -0.81
N THR A 59 -11.67 22.09 -2.01
CA THR A 59 -12.94 22.53 -2.62
C THR A 59 -13.58 21.51 -3.54
N CYS A 60 -12.99 20.33 -3.75
CA CYS A 60 -13.49 19.36 -4.73
C CYS A 60 -14.94 18.88 -4.48
N GLU A 61 -15.41 18.93 -3.23
CA GLU A 61 -16.76 18.52 -2.86
C GLU A 61 -17.85 19.49 -3.31
N THR A 62 -17.51 20.77 -3.54
CA THR A 62 -18.46 21.79 -4.00
C THR A 62 -18.56 21.86 -5.52
N LEU A 63 -17.67 21.17 -6.24
CA LEU A 63 -17.64 21.18 -7.71
C LEU A 63 -18.73 20.24 -8.27
N PRO A 64 -19.48 20.65 -9.30
CA PRO A 64 -20.42 19.76 -9.98
C PRO A 64 -19.65 18.64 -10.70
N VAL A 65 -20.25 17.44 -10.77
CA VAL A 65 -19.73 16.37 -11.62
C VAL A 65 -19.94 16.78 -13.08
N THR A 66 -18.93 16.54 -13.91
CA THR A 66 -18.97 16.86 -15.34
C THR A 66 -18.76 15.58 -16.16
N THR A 67 -18.76 15.69 -17.48
CA THR A 67 -18.21 14.62 -18.32
C THR A 67 -16.72 14.44 -18.00
N PHE A 68 -16.27 13.20 -17.91
CA PHE A 68 -14.89 12.83 -17.63
C PHE A 68 -14.49 11.60 -18.45
N GLU A 69 -13.20 11.42 -18.66
CA GLU A 69 -12.67 10.23 -19.33
C GLU A 69 -12.64 9.04 -18.37
N ILE A 70 -12.99 7.86 -18.87
CA ILE A 70 -12.89 6.64 -18.06
C ILE A 70 -11.42 6.31 -17.75
N ILE A 71 -11.17 5.80 -16.55
CA ILE A 71 -9.85 5.32 -16.14
C ILE A 71 -9.92 3.81 -15.96
N ASP A 72 -9.15 3.09 -16.77
CA ASP A 72 -8.99 1.64 -16.64
C ASP A 72 -8.33 1.24 -15.30
N GLY A 73 -8.72 0.11 -14.76
CA GLY A 73 -8.30 -0.38 -13.46
C GLY A 73 -9.03 -1.64 -13.00
N GLU A 74 -8.51 -2.25 -11.95
CA GLU A 74 -9.10 -3.45 -11.37
C GLU A 74 -9.68 -3.13 -9.99
N LEU A 75 -10.96 -3.44 -9.80
CA LEU A 75 -11.59 -3.41 -8.49
C LEU A 75 -11.65 -4.83 -7.89
N PRO A 76 -11.16 -5.02 -6.66
CA PRO A 76 -11.28 -6.31 -6.00
C PRO A 76 -12.72 -6.56 -5.56
N THR A 77 -13.14 -7.81 -5.62
CA THR A 77 -14.37 -8.27 -4.99
C THR A 77 -14.19 -8.23 -3.48
N ILE A 78 -14.90 -7.33 -2.80
CA ILE A 78 -14.83 -7.15 -1.35
C ILE A 78 -16.22 -7.14 -0.74
N ASP A 79 -16.35 -7.74 0.45
CA ASP A 79 -17.56 -7.61 1.24
C ASP A 79 -17.74 -6.15 1.67
N ARG A 80 -18.85 -5.56 1.25
CA ARG A 80 -19.19 -4.16 1.51
C ARG A 80 -19.57 -3.92 2.98
N ARG A 81 -19.94 -4.96 3.73
CA ARG A 81 -20.43 -4.85 5.11
C ARG A 81 -19.36 -4.35 6.09
N ASP A 82 -18.09 -4.66 5.82
CA ASP A 82 -16.96 -4.32 6.71
C ASP A 82 -16.23 -3.02 6.33
N LEU A 83 -16.80 -2.25 5.39
CA LEU A 83 -16.21 -1.01 4.88
C LEU A 83 -16.70 0.20 5.68
N SER A 84 -15.75 1.06 6.07
CA SER A 84 -16.11 2.39 6.60
C SER A 84 -16.71 3.27 5.51
N LYS A 85 -17.34 4.40 5.90
CA LYS A 85 -17.90 5.38 4.96
C LYS A 85 -16.87 5.85 3.91
N ASP A 86 -15.64 6.13 4.34
CA ASP A 86 -14.56 6.57 3.44
C ASP A 86 -14.07 5.45 2.51
N GLN A 87 -14.06 4.19 2.99
CA GLN A 87 -13.68 3.03 2.18
C GLN A 87 -14.76 2.70 1.15
N MET A 88 -16.03 2.81 1.54
CA MET A 88 -17.16 2.66 0.63
C MET A 88 -17.12 3.73 -0.46
N TYR A 89 -16.85 4.98 -0.07
CA TYR A 89 -16.70 6.07 -1.02
C TYR A 89 -15.60 5.78 -2.05
N LEU A 90 -14.41 5.31 -1.60
CA LEU A 90 -13.31 4.95 -2.51
C LEU A 90 -13.77 3.89 -3.52
N LEU A 91 -14.49 2.86 -3.06
CA LEU A 91 -14.98 1.78 -3.91
C LEU A 91 -15.96 2.30 -4.97
N GLU A 92 -16.95 3.08 -4.55
CA GLU A 92 -18.01 3.59 -5.41
C GLU A 92 -17.50 4.63 -6.42
N ILE A 93 -16.64 5.56 -5.99
CA ILE A 93 -16.05 6.55 -6.91
C ILE A 93 -15.09 5.90 -7.90
N SER A 94 -14.37 4.86 -7.50
CA SER A 94 -13.55 4.07 -8.42
C SER A 94 -14.42 3.31 -9.42
N GLN A 95 -15.57 2.78 -8.98
CA GLN A 95 -16.53 2.11 -9.87
C GLN A 95 -17.14 3.12 -10.87
N ALA A 96 -17.46 4.34 -10.43
CA ALA A 96 -17.95 5.41 -11.29
C ALA A 96 -16.93 5.78 -12.39
N LEU A 97 -15.63 5.83 -12.06
CA LEU A 97 -14.56 6.12 -13.01
C LEU A 97 -14.34 5.02 -14.05
N LEU A 98 -14.55 3.75 -13.67
CA LEU A 98 -14.47 2.63 -14.59
C LEU A 98 -15.65 2.61 -15.57
N LEU A 99 -16.85 2.92 -15.07
CA LEU A 99 -18.09 2.88 -15.85
C LEU A 99 -18.38 4.18 -16.60
N GLY A 100 -17.67 5.27 -16.31
CA GLY A 100 -17.92 6.58 -16.89
C GLY A 100 -19.19 7.26 -16.38
N ASN A 101 -19.72 6.82 -15.23
CA ASN A 101 -20.97 7.33 -14.69
C ASN A 101 -20.87 7.53 -13.17
N CYS A 102 -20.99 8.78 -12.72
CA CYS A 102 -21.03 9.15 -11.32
C CYS A 102 -22.42 9.68 -10.99
N SER A 103 -23.13 9.00 -10.07
CA SER A 103 -24.49 9.38 -9.70
C SER A 103 -24.53 10.66 -8.85
N ASP A 104 -25.65 11.40 -8.91
CA ASP A 104 -25.86 12.60 -8.10
C ASP A 104 -25.85 12.32 -6.59
N GLU A 105 -26.21 11.10 -6.18
CA GLU A 105 -26.10 10.65 -4.80
C GLU A 105 -24.63 10.53 -4.37
N LEU A 106 -23.80 9.88 -5.19
CA LEU A 106 -22.36 9.75 -4.93
C LEU A 106 -21.65 11.11 -4.97
N ALA A 107 -22.05 11.98 -5.91
CA ALA A 107 -21.50 13.32 -6.08
C ALA A 107 -21.70 14.22 -4.84
N ARG A 108 -22.84 14.08 -4.16
CA ARG A 108 -23.22 14.84 -2.96
C ARG A 108 -22.62 14.29 -1.66
N ARG A 109 -22.11 13.05 -1.66
CA ARG A 109 -21.46 12.47 -0.49
C ARG A 109 -20.10 13.14 -0.24
N SER A 110 -19.79 13.37 1.04
CA SER A 110 -18.48 13.87 1.42
C SER A 110 -17.40 12.81 1.10
N PRO A 111 -16.31 13.19 0.39
CA PRO A 111 -15.16 12.32 0.16
C PRO A 111 -14.31 12.07 1.43
N GLY A 112 -14.73 12.61 2.58
CA GLY A 112 -14.04 12.53 3.86
C GLY A 112 -13.18 13.77 4.14
N THR A 113 -12.87 14.04 5.41
CA THR A 113 -12.09 15.22 5.81
C THR A 113 -10.64 15.11 5.34
N LEU A 114 -10.10 16.20 4.80
CA LEU A 114 -8.69 16.26 4.43
C LEU A 114 -7.83 16.18 5.68
N SER A 115 -6.99 15.14 5.77
CA SER A 115 -6.06 14.95 6.87
C SER A 115 -4.72 14.51 6.30
N HIS A 116 -3.63 15.20 6.68
CA HIS A 116 -2.29 14.92 6.16
C HIS A 116 -1.79 13.50 6.47
N SER A 117 -2.38 12.82 7.47
CA SER A 117 -2.04 11.43 7.82
C SER A 117 -2.94 10.39 7.15
N ARG A 118 -4.09 10.78 6.58
CA ARG A 118 -5.10 9.85 6.06
C ARG A 118 -5.20 9.92 4.54
N TRP A 119 -4.38 9.11 3.88
CA TRP A 119 -4.34 9.04 2.43
C TRP A 119 -5.64 8.52 1.78
N LEU A 120 -6.45 7.73 2.48
CA LEU A 120 -7.76 7.29 1.97
C LEU A 120 -8.66 8.47 1.58
N THR A 121 -8.76 9.50 2.42
CA THR A 121 -9.59 10.67 2.12
C THR A 121 -8.95 11.56 1.05
N ILE A 122 -7.62 11.59 0.95
CA ILE A 122 -6.91 12.27 -0.15
C ILE A 122 -7.21 11.57 -1.47
N ALA A 123 -7.13 10.24 -1.53
CA ALA A 123 -7.46 9.46 -2.72
C ALA A 123 -8.92 9.69 -3.15
N ASN A 124 -9.86 9.66 -2.19
CA ASN A 124 -11.26 10.01 -2.44
C ASN A 124 -11.41 11.41 -3.05
N ARG A 125 -10.73 12.41 -2.48
CA ARG A 125 -10.76 13.80 -2.97
C ARG A 125 -10.12 13.97 -4.34
N VAL A 126 -9.04 13.26 -4.63
CA VAL A 126 -8.39 13.22 -5.96
C VAL A 126 -9.37 12.70 -7.01
N LEU A 127 -10.01 11.56 -6.74
CA LEU A 127 -10.97 10.96 -7.67
C LEU A 127 -12.22 11.85 -7.81
N ARG A 128 -12.69 12.43 -6.71
CA ARG A 128 -13.80 13.38 -6.69
C ARG A 128 -13.51 14.66 -7.48
N LEU A 129 -12.27 15.13 -7.44
CA LEU A 129 -11.80 16.27 -8.24
C LEU A 129 -11.71 15.90 -9.73
N TYR A 130 -11.26 14.69 -10.04
CA TYR A 130 -11.14 14.22 -11.42
C TYR A 130 -12.50 14.14 -12.13
N VAL A 131 -13.53 13.59 -11.50
CA VAL A 131 -14.90 13.53 -12.07
C VAL A 131 -15.58 14.91 -12.21
N SER A 132 -14.99 15.95 -11.62
CA SER A 132 -15.45 17.34 -11.70
C SER A 132 -14.60 18.22 -12.62
N SER A 133 -13.67 17.62 -13.37
CA SER A 133 -12.74 18.35 -14.22
C SER A 133 -12.94 17.96 -15.69
N PRO A 134 -13.74 18.73 -16.46
CA PRO A 134 -14.09 18.38 -17.84
C PRO A 134 -12.89 18.47 -18.81
N ALA A 135 -11.87 19.25 -18.45
CA ALA A 135 -10.57 19.30 -19.11
C ALA A 135 -9.47 18.94 -18.10
N SER A 136 -9.52 17.69 -17.60
CA SER A 136 -8.58 17.24 -16.58
C SER A 136 -7.14 17.46 -17.06
N SER A 137 -6.34 18.18 -16.26
CA SER A 137 -4.93 18.36 -16.59
C SER A 137 -4.24 17.00 -16.69
N LEU A 138 -3.27 16.85 -17.60
CA LEU A 138 -2.48 15.62 -17.73
C LEU A 138 -1.94 15.13 -16.37
N LYS A 139 -1.57 16.08 -15.50
CA LYS A 139 -1.09 15.82 -14.14
C LYS A 139 -2.16 15.22 -13.23
N LEU A 140 -3.38 15.75 -13.26
CA LEU A 140 -4.50 15.21 -12.48
C LEU A 140 -4.88 13.82 -12.98
N LYS A 141 -4.89 13.61 -14.31
CA LYS A 141 -5.13 12.30 -14.92
C LYS A 141 -4.09 11.27 -14.47
N GLN A 142 -2.80 11.61 -14.52
CA GLN A 142 -1.72 10.72 -14.05
C GLN A 142 -1.88 10.33 -12.57
N ILE A 143 -2.28 11.28 -11.72
CA ILE A 143 -2.50 11.02 -10.30
C ILE A 143 -3.74 10.13 -10.10
N ALA A 144 -4.85 10.40 -10.80
CA ALA A 144 -6.06 9.59 -10.73
C ALA A 144 -5.81 8.16 -11.26
N GLU A 145 -5.05 8.01 -12.35
CA GLU A 145 -4.61 6.71 -12.87
C GLU A 145 -3.75 5.94 -11.86
N PHE A 146 -2.84 6.62 -11.17
CA PHE A 146 -2.07 6.00 -10.09
C PHE A 146 -2.97 5.51 -8.96
N VAL A 147 -3.95 6.32 -8.55
CA VAL A 147 -4.92 5.94 -7.52
C VAL A 147 -5.70 4.69 -7.97
N MET A 148 -6.24 4.71 -9.18
CA MET A 148 -7.07 3.63 -9.74
C MET A 148 -6.28 2.32 -9.96
N LYS A 149 -5.09 2.40 -10.56
CA LYS A 149 -4.33 1.21 -11.00
C LYS A 149 -3.43 0.63 -9.92
N VAL A 150 -2.99 1.45 -8.96
CA VAL A 150 -2.01 1.05 -7.92
C VAL A 150 -2.60 1.12 -6.53
N TYR A 151 -3.11 2.28 -6.11
CA TYR A 151 -3.50 2.49 -4.72
C TYR A 151 -4.76 1.71 -4.32
N THR A 152 -5.88 1.95 -5.02
CA THR A 152 -7.19 1.34 -4.75
C THR A 152 -7.13 -0.19 -4.67
N PRO A 153 -6.60 -0.92 -5.68
CA PRO A 153 -6.52 -2.37 -5.62
C PRO A 153 -5.63 -2.87 -4.48
N ASN A 154 -4.51 -2.20 -4.20
CA ASN A 154 -3.63 -2.60 -3.10
C ASN A 154 -4.25 -2.33 -1.72
N TRP A 155 -4.95 -1.21 -1.56
CA TRP A 155 -5.63 -0.86 -0.32
C TRP A 155 -6.66 -1.92 0.08
N PHE A 156 -7.54 -2.29 -0.84
CA PHE A 156 -8.56 -3.30 -0.59
C PHE A 156 -7.98 -4.72 -0.48
N ASN A 157 -6.89 -5.02 -1.21
CA ASN A 157 -6.17 -6.28 -1.02
C ASN A 157 -5.54 -6.37 0.37
N ILE A 158 -5.00 -5.28 0.92
CA ILE A 158 -4.50 -5.24 2.31
C ILE A 158 -5.66 -5.36 3.31
N LYS A 159 -6.76 -4.62 3.09
CA LYS A 159 -7.96 -4.67 3.95
C LYS A 159 -8.52 -6.10 4.06
N SER A 160 -8.61 -6.81 2.94
CA SER A 160 -9.08 -8.20 2.90
C SER A 160 -8.05 -9.22 3.39
N LYS A 161 -6.74 -9.00 3.17
CA LYS A 161 -5.67 -9.95 3.46
C LYS A 161 -4.61 -9.39 4.39
N HIS A 162 -5.04 -8.82 5.52
CA HIS A 162 -4.17 -8.12 6.48
C HIS A 162 -3.21 -9.02 7.28
N SER A 163 -3.29 -10.35 7.13
CA SER A 163 -2.38 -11.30 7.79
C SER A 163 -0.94 -11.11 7.33
N LEU A 164 0.01 -11.25 8.28
CA LEU A 164 1.45 -11.15 8.04
C LEU A 164 1.94 -11.99 6.84
N LYS A 165 1.33 -13.16 6.61
CA LYS A 165 1.71 -14.06 5.51
C LYS A 165 1.56 -13.44 4.11
N TYR A 166 0.79 -12.36 3.98
CA TYR A 166 0.56 -11.66 2.71
C TYR A 166 1.35 -10.35 2.57
N CYS A 167 2.06 -9.89 3.61
CA CYS A 167 2.72 -8.59 3.60
C CYS A 167 3.75 -8.45 2.47
N THR A 168 4.56 -9.47 2.20
CA THR A 168 5.46 -9.49 1.04
C THR A 168 4.73 -9.44 -0.29
N LYS A 169 3.60 -10.13 -0.40
CA LYS A 169 2.75 -10.12 -1.60
C LYS A 169 2.17 -8.72 -1.84
N HIS A 170 1.82 -7.98 -0.78
CA HIS A 170 1.37 -6.60 -0.91
C HIS A 170 2.48 -5.68 -1.46
N VAL A 171 3.71 -5.80 -0.96
CA VAL A 171 4.85 -5.04 -1.49
C VAL A 171 5.09 -5.38 -2.97
N TRP A 172 5.09 -6.67 -3.30
CA TRP A 172 5.21 -7.13 -4.68
C TRP A 172 4.11 -6.56 -5.59
N ASN A 173 2.85 -6.57 -5.14
CA ASN A 173 1.74 -6.04 -5.92
C ASN A 173 1.90 -4.54 -6.18
N THR A 174 2.39 -3.76 -5.23
CA THR A 174 2.71 -2.33 -5.43
C THR A 174 3.81 -2.13 -6.47
N ILE A 175 4.88 -2.94 -6.43
CA ILE A 175 5.96 -2.90 -7.42
C ILE A 175 5.42 -3.25 -8.80
N SER A 176 4.73 -4.39 -8.92
CA SER A 176 4.19 -4.88 -10.19
C SER A 176 3.21 -3.89 -10.81
N ARG A 177 2.26 -3.36 -10.02
CA ARG A 177 1.25 -2.41 -10.49
C ARG A 177 1.83 -1.06 -10.86
N SER A 178 2.96 -0.64 -10.31
CA SER A 178 3.61 0.63 -10.68
C SER A 178 4.51 0.54 -11.91
N ARG A 179 4.72 -0.66 -12.49
CA ARG A 179 5.65 -0.81 -13.64
C ARG A 179 5.17 -0.13 -14.93
N TYR A 180 3.86 0.15 -15.07
CA TYR A 180 3.32 0.86 -16.25
C TYR A 180 3.73 2.34 -16.33
N LEU A 181 4.20 2.91 -15.22
CA LEU A 181 4.59 4.32 -15.15
C LEU A 181 5.81 4.61 -16.03
N SER A 182 5.88 5.85 -16.53
CA SER A 182 7.08 6.36 -17.19
C SER A 182 8.30 6.28 -16.26
N GLN A 183 9.51 6.24 -16.82
CA GLN A 183 10.72 6.06 -16.01
C GLN A 183 10.86 7.13 -14.92
N ASP A 184 10.60 8.38 -15.30
CA ASP A 184 10.56 9.54 -14.41
C ASP A 184 9.63 9.42 -13.19
N LEU A 185 8.44 8.83 -13.39
CA LEU A 185 7.46 8.63 -12.33
C LEU A 185 7.78 7.37 -11.54
N LYS A 186 8.29 6.35 -12.22
CA LYS A 186 8.75 5.10 -11.64
C LYS A 186 9.92 5.33 -10.68
N ASP A 187 10.88 6.19 -11.01
CA ASP A 187 12.00 6.53 -10.13
C ASP A 187 11.52 7.19 -8.82
N VAL A 188 10.50 8.05 -8.93
CA VAL A 188 9.84 8.65 -7.76
C VAL A 188 9.17 7.57 -6.92
N VAL A 189 8.33 6.75 -7.55
CA VAL A 189 7.57 5.67 -6.87
C VAL A 189 8.51 4.64 -6.26
N ASP A 190 9.53 4.21 -6.97
CA ASP A 190 10.57 3.27 -6.51
C ASP A 190 11.33 3.83 -5.32
N GLY A 191 11.69 5.11 -5.36
CA GLY A 191 12.26 5.80 -4.22
C GLY A 191 11.37 5.72 -2.98
N VAL A 192 10.05 5.80 -3.13
CA VAL A 192 9.14 5.69 -1.99
C VAL A 192 8.90 4.24 -1.55
N ILE A 193 8.79 3.30 -2.51
CA ILE A 193 8.75 1.85 -2.23
C ILE A 193 9.94 1.44 -1.39
N CYS A 194 11.16 1.76 -1.82
CA CYS A 194 12.39 1.41 -1.10
C CYS A 194 12.42 1.96 0.34
N ARG A 195 11.97 3.20 0.55
CA ARG A 195 11.94 3.83 1.88
C ARG A 195 11.00 3.13 2.87
N ASN A 196 10.01 2.39 2.38
CA ASN A 196 8.90 1.92 3.19
C ASN A 196 8.64 0.42 3.02
N SER A 197 9.50 -0.28 2.30
CA SER A 197 9.44 -1.71 2.03
C SER A 197 10.02 -2.54 3.18
N PHE A 198 9.61 -2.27 4.43
CA PHE A 198 10.03 -3.04 5.60
C PHE A 198 9.74 -4.53 5.44
N PHE A 199 8.57 -4.87 4.88
CA PHE A 199 8.21 -6.26 4.60
C PHE A 199 9.00 -6.92 3.46
N ALA A 200 9.83 -6.16 2.73
CA ALA A 200 10.77 -6.70 1.76
C ALA A 200 12.15 -7.05 2.36
N HIS A 201 12.34 -6.87 3.67
CA HIS A 201 13.57 -7.35 4.30
C HIS A 201 13.65 -8.89 4.25
N PRO A 202 14.86 -9.47 4.11
CA PRO A 202 15.04 -10.91 3.96
C PRO A 202 14.35 -11.75 5.03
N GLU A 203 14.44 -11.35 6.30
CA GLU A 203 13.75 -12.04 7.41
C GLU A 203 12.23 -11.98 7.30
N ASN A 204 11.66 -10.84 6.91
CA ASN A 204 10.21 -10.69 6.74
C ASN A 204 9.73 -11.53 5.54
N ILE A 205 10.56 -11.64 4.50
CA ILE A 205 10.30 -12.54 3.37
C ILE A 205 10.29 -13.99 3.84
N LEU A 206 11.29 -14.42 4.60
CA LEU A 206 11.36 -15.78 5.14
C LEU A 206 10.17 -16.08 6.08
N LEU A 207 9.76 -15.12 6.91
CA LEU A 207 8.56 -15.25 7.77
C LEU A 207 7.28 -15.45 6.96
N CYS A 208 7.10 -14.68 5.88
CA CYS A 208 5.95 -14.88 4.98
C CYS A 208 6.03 -16.25 4.30
N MET A 209 7.22 -16.66 3.84
CA MET A 209 7.44 -17.95 3.17
C MET A 209 7.12 -19.15 4.08
N LEU A 210 7.32 -19.05 5.40
CA LEU A 210 6.94 -20.12 6.35
C LEU A 210 5.43 -20.38 6.42
N LYS A 211 4.60 -19.42 6.03
CA LYS A 211 3.13 -19.55 5.97
C LYS A 211 2.61 -19.64 4.54
N TYR A 212 3.49 -19.88 3.58
CA TYR A 212 3.13 -19.99 2.16
C TYR A 212 2.37 -21.29 1.88
N GLU A 213 1.48 -21.27 0.88
CA GLU A 213 0.59 -22.39 0.54
C GLU A 213 1.38 -23.65 0.11
N ARG A 214 2.45 -23.45 -0.67
CA ARG A 214 3.28 -24.54 -1.22
C ARG A 214 4.29 -25.06 -0.20
N VAL A 215 4.25 -26.37 0.08
CA VAL A 215 5.10 -27.07 1.07
C VAL A 215 6.59 -26.79 0.84
N TYR A 216 7.08 -26.96 -0.40
CA TYR A 216 8.50 -26.79 -0.71
C TYR A 216 9.02 -25.36 -0.46
N ILE A 217 8.15 -24.34 -0.52
CA ILE A 217 8.52 -22.95 -0.21
C ILE A 217 8.70 -22.78 1.31
N ARG A 218 7.85 -23.42 2.11
CA ARG A 218 7.99 -23.44 3.57
C ARG A 218 9.27 -24.15 4.01
N GLU A 219 9.57 -25.29 3.40
CA GLU A 219 10.81 -26.04 3.66
C GLU A 219 12.06 -25.25 3.26
N LEU A 220 12.02 -24.56 2.12
CA LEU A 220 13.09 -23.66 1.71
C LEU A 220 13.30 -22.54 2.74
N ALA A 221 12.23 -21.91 3.22
CA ALA A 221 12.32 -20.86 4.24
C ALA A 221 12.94 -21.38 5.54
N ALA A 222 12.49 -22.53 6.02
CA ALA A 222 13.02 -23.17 7.23
C ALA A 222 14.53 -23.46 7.09
N ARG A 223 14.95 -24.06 5.97
CA ARG A 223 16.37 -24.33 5.71
C ARG A 223 17.22 -23.06 5.69
N ARG A 224 16.73 -21.98 5.06
CA ARG A 224 17.43 -20.69 5.01
C ARG A 224 17.55 -20.05 6.39
N LEU A 225 16.51 -20.14 7.22
CA LEU A 225 16.52 -19.65 8.60
C LEU A 225 17.49 -20.42 9.49
N ILE A 226 17.48 -21.76 9.42
CA ILE A 226 18.40 -22.62 10.18
C ILE A 226 19.86 -22.30 9.81
N LYS A 227 20.17 -22.32 8.51
CA LYS A 227 21.50 -22.00 8.01
C LYS A 227 21.98 -20.60 8.44
N SER A 228 21.10 -19.60 8.41
CA SER A 228 21.43 -18.23 8.82
C SER A 228 21.70 -18.12 10.33
N ARG A 229 21.06 -18.95 11.17
CA ARG A 229 21.28 -18.95 12.61
C ARG A 229 22.60 -19.63 12.98
N GLU A 230 22.93 -20.73 12.30
CA GLU A 230 24.20 -21.45 12.46
C GLU A 230 25.41 -20.57 12.13
N SER A 231 25.28 -19.68 11.14
CA SER A 231 26.34 -18.74 10.74
C SER A 231 26.50 -17.51 11.64
N SER A 232 25.59 -17.28 12.60
CA SER A 232 25.51 -16.02 13.38
C SER A 232 26.14 -16.09 14.78
N SER A 233 26.97 -17.09 15.07
CA SER A 233 27.45 -17.43 16.42
C SER A 233 28.30 -16.36 17.14
N ASN A 234 28.72 -15.26 16.48
CA ASN A 234 29.66 -14.29 17.06
C ASN A 234 29.21 -12.81 17.10
N VAL A 235 27.97 -12.45 16.75
CA VAL A 235 27.56 -11.02 16.71
C VAL A 235 26.67 -10.66 17.91
N LYS A 236 27.27 -9.98 18.92
CA LYS A 236 26.60 -9.43 20.12
C LYS A 236 26.01 -8.02 19.92
N SER A 237 25.90 -7.50 18.70
CA SER A 237 25.38 -6.15 18.48
C SER A 237 23.87 -6.14 18.23
N VAL A 238 23.21 -5.07 18.70
CA VAL A 238 21.84 -4.76 18.32
C VAL A 238 21.78 -4.54 16.81
N ARG A 239 20.76 -5.11 16.17
CA ARG A 239 20.59 -5.05 14.73
C ARG A 239 20.39 -3.61 14.25
N VAL A 240 21.23 -3.18 13.31
CA VAL A 240 21.04 -1.93 12.59
C VAL A 240 20.17 -2.19 11.36
N PHE A 241 19.00 -1.55 11.29
CA PHE A 241 18.18 -1.59 10.08
C PHE A 241 18.83 -0.73 9.00
N LEU A 242 19.42 -1.39 7.99
CA LEU A 242 19.95 -0.71 6.82
C LEU A 242 18.82 -0.44 5.83
N HIS A 243 18.75 0.81 5.34
CA HIS A 243 17.86 1.18 4.24
C HIS A 243 18.16 0.26 3.05
N HIS A 244 17.20 -0.60 2.68
CA HIS A 244 17.40 -1.51 1.56
C HIS A 244 17.33 -0.70 0.26
N ASN A 245 18.44 -0.66 -0.47
CA ASN A 245 18.40 -0.40 -1.90
C ASN A 245 17.83 -1.64 -2.57
N LEU A 246 16.50 -1.81 -2.54
CA LEU A 246 15.85 -2.81 -3.36
C LEU A 246 16.28 -2.53 -4.81
N ILE A 247 16.92 -3.52 -5.45
CA ILE A 247 17.29 -3.41 -6.87
C ILE A 247 16.01 -3.66 -7.68
N LEU A 248 15.10 -2.68 -7.66
CA LEU A 248 13.80 -2.74 -8.34
C LEU A 248 13.94 -2.76 -9.87
N LYS A 249 15.09 -2.32 -10.40
CA LYS A 249 15.42 -2.34 -11.84
C LYS A 249 15.47 -3.75 -12.44
N GLN A 250 15.69 -4.79 -11.63
CA GLN A 250 15.77 -6.19 -12.09
C GLN A 250 14.44 -6.95 -12.00
N LEU A 251 13.42 -6.37 -11.36
CA LEU A 251 12.10 -6.98 -11.23
C LEU A 251 11.24 -6.64 -12.45
N THR A 252 11.61 -7.19 -13.61
CA THR A 252 10.74 -7.19 -14.80
C THR A 252 9.70 -8.28 -14.63
N VAL A 253 8.43 -7.91 -14.80
CA VAL A 253 7.31 -8.87 -14.85
C VAL A 253 7.55 -9.75 -16.08
N ARG A 254 7.95 -11.00 -15.88
CA ARG A 254 7.79 -12.02 -16.92
C ARG A 254 6.28 -12.27 -17.00
N LYS A 255 5.68 -11.89 -18.12
CA LYS A 255 4.31 -12.28 -18.47
C LYS A 255 4.20 -13.80 -18.54
#